data_AF-A0AAW7UU79-F1
#
_entry.id   AF-A0AAW7UU79-F1
#
_cell.length_a   1.000
_cell.length_b   1.000
_cell.length_c   1.000
_cell.angle_alpha   90.00
_cell.angle_beta   90.00
_cell.angle_gamma   90.00
#
_symmetry.space_group_name_H-M   'P 1'
#
loop_
_entity.id
_entity.type
_entity.pdbx_description
1 polymer ?
#
loop_
_entity_poly.entity_id
_entity_poly.type
_entity_poly.pdbx_seq_one_letter_code
_entity_poly.pdbx_strand_id
1 'polypeptide(L)'
;MKSDLTIKNRYCTIPQTKFRKWDEMDVLLWKLGKNDSRRRSGVYYLNAYKDAYVQYNRDKIIKHAYAAGIRPELLGGVAWIESGGMPENYKFQIYETKRMIGSLDMPENKTSFGSMGIKIRTAAITLGLDPSELTTRNQLELATCLMEDDFTFKIAATHLRDLALFDYPSSATLYMTNEQYIMAGIRYNRGVERDLGFFIYLINNLPARDTDDYKFISYGMRLLEIREHIKKLINE
;
A
#
# COMPACT_ATOMS: atom_id res chain seq x y z
N MET A 1 -26.85 -19.22 12.65
CA MET A 1 -25.50 -18.65 12.80
C MET A 1 -24.56 -19.40 11.87
N LYS A 2 -24.15 -18.81 10.73
CA LYS A 2 -23.01 -19.35 9.98
C LYS A 2 -21.76 -19.00 10.80
N SER A 3 -21.06 -20.01 11.31
CA SER A 3 -19.76 -19.80 11.91
C SER A 3 -18.81 -19.31 10.82
N ASP A 4 -18.42 -18.04 10.86
CA ASP A 4 -17.35 -17.55 10.00
C ASP A 4 -16.07 -18.31 10.37
N LEU A 5 -15.68 -19.25 9.51
CA LEU A 5 -14.47 -20.06 9.65
C LEU A 5 -13.24 -19.17 9.47
N THR A 6 -12.77 -18.55 10.54
CA THR A 6 -11.53 -17.77 10.54
C THR A 6 -10.32 -18.69 10.67
N ILE A 7 -9.44 -18.70 9.68
CA ILE A 7 -8.14 -19.37 9.78
C ILE A 7 -7.19 -18.41 10.49
N LYS A 8 -6.53 -18.87 11.55
CA LYS A 8 -5.52 -18.08 12.27
C LYS A 8 -4.13 -18.55 11.89
N ASN A 9 -3.28 -17.58 11.61
CA ASN A 9 -1.84 -17.74 11.49
C ASN A 9 -1.15 -16.97 12.63
N ARG A 10 0.15 -17.18 12.84
CA ARG A 10 0.99 -16.51 13.84
C ARG A 10 0.87 -14.98 13.82
N TYR A 11 0.70 -14.38 12.63
CA TYR A 11 0.70 -12.92 12.46
C TYR A 11 -0.68 -12.29 12.21
N CYS A 12 -1.67 -13.05 11.73
CA CYS A 12 -2.96 -12.49 11.32
C CYS A 12 -4.11 -13.51 11.39
N THR A 13 -5.34 -12.99 11.28
CA THR A 13 -6.55 -13.79 11.07
C THR A 13 -7.03 -13.61 9.64
N ILE A 14 -7.36 -14.70 8.97
CA ILE A 14 -7.79 -14.76 7.57
C ILE A 14 -9.32 -14.95 7.55
N PRO A 15 -10.11 -13.93 7.17
CA PRO A 15 -11.55 -14.04 7.05
C PRO A 15 -11.97 -14.83 5.79
N GLN A 16 -13.19 -15.38 5.78
CA GLN A 16 -13.77 -16.03 4.59
C GLN A 16 -14.27 -15.02 3.56
N THR A 17 -14.91 -13.93 4.03
CA THR A 17 -15.40 -12.86 3.16
C THR A 17 -14.30 -11.84 2.91
N LYS A 18 -13.95 -11.62 1.64
CA LYS A 18 -12.89 -10.71 1.22
C LYS A 18 -13.37 -9.86 0.04
N PHE A 19 -12.75 -8.70 -0.12
CA PHE A 19 -12.91 -7.94 -1.36
C PHE A 19 -12.37 -8.76 -2.54
N ARG A 20 -13.02 -8.66 -3.70
CA ARG A 20 -12.54 -9.32 -4.93
C ARG A 20 -11.17 -8.76 -5.29
N LYS A 21 -10.17 -9.63 -5.40
CA LYS A 21 -8.79 -9.27 -5.73
C LYS A 21 -8.65 -8.91 -7.22
N TRP A 22 -7.75 -7.96 -7.51
CA TRP A 22 -7.45 -7.53 -8.88
C TRP A 22 -6.75 -8.65 -9.64
N ASP A 23 -7.37 -9.13 -10.73
CA ASP A 23 -6.92 -10.29 -11.49
C ASP A 23 -6.47 -9.94 -12.91
N GLU A 24 -6.08 -10.96 -13.68
CA GLU A 24 -5.59 -10.82 -15.05
C GLU A 24 -6.66 -10.28 -16.01
N MET A 25 -7.92 -10.62 -15.78
CA MET A 25 -9.04 -10.12 -16.59
C MET A 25 -9.26 -8.63 -16.33
N ASP A 26 -9.10 -8.20 -15.08
CA ASP A 26 -9.16 -6.78 -14.73
C ASP A 26 -8.03 -5.99 -15.42
N VAL A 27 -6.82 -6.54 -15.48
CA VAL A 27 -5.70 -5.95 -16.23
C VAL A 27 -6.03 -5.84 -17.71
N LEU A 28 -6.66 -6.85 -18.29
CA LEU A 28 -7.05 -6.85 -19.70
C LEU A 28 -8.10 -5.75 -19.98
N LEU A 29 -9.13 -5.65 -19.13
CA LEU A 29 -10.15 -4.60 -19.24
C LEU A 29 -9.57 -3.18 -19.07
N TRP A 30 -8.58 -3.04 -18.19
CA TRP A 30 -7.89 -1.77 -17.98
C TRP A 30 -6.96 -1.40 -19.15
N LYS A 31 -6.10 -2.32 -19.62
CA LYS A 31 -5.09 -2.00 -20.63
C LYS A 31 -5.61 -2.01 -22.07
N LEU A 32 -6.58 -2.87 -22.38
CA LEU A 32 -7.11 -3.03 -23.73
C LEU A 32 -8.44 -2.29 -23.94
N GLY A 33 -9.13 -1.92 -22.86
CA GLY A 33 -10.35 -1.12 -22.94
C GLY A 33 -10.06 0.32 -23.37
N LYS A 34 -10.82 0.83 -24.35
CA LYS A 34 -10.82 2.28 -24.65
C LYS A 34 -11.30 3.05 -23.42
N ASN A 35 -10.69 4.20 -23.14
CA ASN A 35 -11.12 5.06 -22.03
C ASN A 35 -12.54 5.58 -22.28
N ASP A 36 -13.52 5.05 -21.54
CA ASP A 36 -14.92 5.45 -21.64
C ASP A 36 -15.53 5.41 -20.24
N SER A 37 -16.01 6.58 -19.78
CA SER A 37 -16.63 6.73 -18.46
C SER A 37 -18.00 6.08 -18.36
N ARG A 38 -18.75 5.99 -19.46
CA ARG A 38 -20.09 5.37 -19.49
C ARG A 38 -20.01 3.86 -19.42
N ARG A 39 -19.01 3.29 -20.11
CA ARG A 39 -18.76 1.84 -20.14
C ARG A 39 -17.85 1.36 -19.01
N ARG A 40 -17.33 2.29 -18.19
CA ARG A 40 -16.35 2.02 -17.13
C ARG A 40 -15.20 1.15 -17.66
N SER A 41 -14.58 1.57 -18.76
CA SER A 41 -13.47 0.87 -19.40
C SER A 41 -12.19 1.70 -19.41
N GLY A 42 -11.05 1.05 -19.56
CA GLY A 42 -9.75 1.73 -19.50
C GLY A 42 -9.46 2.26 -18.09
N VAL A 43 -8.95 3.49 -17.99
CA VAL A 43 -8.60 4.14 -16.71
C VAL A 43 -9.82 4.29 -15.79
N TYR A 44 -11.03 4.44 -16.34
CA TYR A 44 -12.26 4.52 -15.53
C TYR A 44 -12.60 3.20 -14.84
N TYR A 45 -12.27 2.05 -15.45
CA TYR A 45 -12.42 0.74 -14.81
C TYR A 45 -11.51 0.62 -13.59
N LEU A 46 -10.23 0.96 -13.78
CA LEU A 46 -9.23 0.93 -12.71
C LEU A 46 -9.64 1.86 -11.56
N ASN A 47 -10.02 3.10 -11.86
CA ASN A 47 -10.42 4.05 -10.82
C ASN A 47 -11.68 3.57 -10.08
N ALA A 48 -12.67 3.00 -10.77
CA ALA A 48 -13.85 2.45 -10.12
C ALA A 48 -13.53 1.27 -9.19
N TYR A 49 -12.59 0.41 -9.57
CA TYR A 49 -12.10 -0.66 -8.69
C TYR A 49 -11.41 -0.08 -7.45
N LYS A 50 -10.52 0.91 -7.63
CA LYS A 50 -9.80 1.58 -6.54
C LYS A 50 -10.75 2.27 -5.57
N ASP A 51 -11.78 2.96 -6.09
CA ASP A 51 -12.81 3.60 -5.28
C ASP A 51 -13.58 2.56 -4.45
N ALA A 52 -14.03 1.48 -5.10
CA ALA A 52 -14.73 0.38 -4.42
C ALA A 52 -13.86 -0.32 -3.38
N TYR A 53 -12.56 -0.49 -3.63
CA TYR A 53 -11.61 -1.08 -2.69
C TYR A 53 -11.49 -0.24 -1.41
N VAL A 54 -11.35 1.08 -1.56
CA VAL A 54 -11.28 2.01 -0.42
C VAL A 54 -12.61 2.05 0.34
N GLN A 55 -13.74 2.16 -0.36
CA GLN A 55 -15.08 2.20 0.26
C GLN A 55 -15.37 0.91 1.04
N TYR A 56 -15.11 -0.26 0.43
CA TYR A 56 -15.32 -1.54 1.10
C TYR A 56 -14.48 -1.68 2.37
N ASN A 57 -13.27 -1.13 2.38
CA ASN A 57 -12.33 -1.23 3.49
C ASN A 57 -12.31 0.00 4.41
N ARG A 58 -13.24 0.95 4.26
CA ARG A 58 -13.22 2.25 4.96
C ARG A 58 -13.04 2.12 6.48
N ASP A 59 -13.76 1.19 7.11
CA ASP A 59 -13.72 1.02 8.56
C ASP A 59 -12.35 0.52 9.03
N LYS A 60 -11.73 -0.37 8.25
CA LYS A 60 -10.38 -0.87 8.54
C LYS A 60 -9.33 0.22 8.35
N ILE A 61 -9.47 1.01 7.29
CA ILE A 61 -8.59 2.16 7.00
C ILE A 61 -8.65 3.15 8.16
N ILE A 62 -9.85 3.58 8.57
CA ILE A 62 -10.04 4.51 9.69
C ILE A 62 -9.44 3.93 10.97
N LYS A 63 -9.80 2.69 11.31
CA LYS A 63 -9.34 2.01 12.52
C LYS A 63 -7.82 1.96 12.61
N HIS A 64 -7.15 1.48 11.57
CA HIS A 64 -5.70 1.30 11.60
C HIS A 64 -4.95 2.63 11.47
N ALA A 65 -5.47 3.59 10.73
CA ALA A 65 -4.89 4.93 10.66
C ALA A 65 -4.89 5.61 12.05
N TYR A 66 -6.03 5.61 12.74
CA TYR A 66 -6.11 6.20 14.08
C TYR A 66 -5.32 5.42 15.12
N ALA A 67 -5.30 4.08 15.06
CA ALA A 67 -4.46 3.27 15.94
C ALA A 67 -2.96 3.58 15.76
N ALA A 68 -2.53 3.88 14.53
CA ALA A 68 -1.18 4.33 14.23
C ALA A 68 -0.98 5.84 14.43
N GLY A 69 -2.00 6.61 14.79
CA GLY A 69 -1.89 8.06 14.96
C GLY A 69 -1.60 8.83 13.66
N ILE A 70 -2.10 8.36 12.51
CA ILE A 70 -2.01 9.07 11.23
C ILE A 70 -3.39 9.43 10.69
N ARG A 71 -3.42 10.36 9.73
CA ARG A 71 -4.65 10.77 9.04
C ARG A 71 -5.26 9.61 8.22
N PRO A 72 -6.55 9.26 8.37
CA PRO A 72 -7.19 8.18 7.60
C PRO A 72 -7.07 8.35 6.08
N GLU A 73 -7.15 9.59 5.59
CA GLU A 73 -7.02 9.89 4.17
C GLU A 73 -5.60 9.64 3.63
N LEU A 74 -4.56 9.66 4.47
CA LEU A 74 -3.21 9.27 4.07
C LEU A 74 -3.16 7.78 3.75
N LEU A 75 -3.64 6.96 4.69
CA LEU A 75 -3.69 5.51 4.52
C LEU A 75 -4.62 5.11 3.37
N GLY A 76 -5.79 5.73 3.28
CA GLY A 76 -6.75 5.51 2.20
C GLY A 76 -6.22 5.95 0.84
N GLY A 77 -5.44 7.03 0.78
CA GLY A 77 -4.77 7.47 -0.45
C GLY A 77 -3.73 6.47 -0.92
N VAL A 78 -2.91 5.95 0.00
CA VAL A 78 -1.95 4.87 -0.31
C VAL A 78 -2.70 3.63 -0.79
N ALA A 79 -3.76 3.22 -0.10
CA ALA A 79 -4.61 2.10 -0.50
C ALA A 79 -5.18 2.28 -1.92
N TRP A 80 -5.63 3.49 -2.26
CA TRP A 80 -6.16 3.81 -3.58
C TRP A 80 -5.08 3.82 -4.66
N ILE A 81 -3.89 4.35 -4.38
CA ILE A 81 -2.79 4.39 -5.35
C ILE A 81 -2.28 2.98 -5.65
N GLU A 82 -2.06 2.17 -4.61
CA GLU A 82 -1.45 0.84 -4.70
C GLU A 82 -2.43 -0.25 -5.19
N SER A 83 -3.73 -0.11 -4.93
CA SER A 83 -4.71 -1.11 -5.36
C SER A 83 -4.85 -1.15 -6.89
N GLY A 84 -4.98 -2.35 -7.45
CA GLY A 84 -5.02 -2.53 -8.90
C GLY A 84 -3.68 -2.25 -9.58
N GLY A 85 -3.60 -2.54 -10.88
CA GLY A 85 -2.34 -2.47 -11.62
C GLY A 85 -1.84 -3.85 -12.03
N MET A 86 -0.92 -4.44 -11.26
CA MET A 86 -0.51 -5.84 -11.48
C MET A 86 -1.48 -6.81 -10.78
N PRO A 87 -1.76 -8.00 -11.36
CA PRO A 87 -2.62 -8.98 -10.72
C PRO A 87 -2.03 -9.42 -9.37
N GLU A 88 -2.86 -9.46 -8.33
CA GLU A 88 -2.39 -9.63 -6.95
C GLU A 88 -1.85 -11.06 -6.67
N ASN A 89 -2.46 -12.07 -7.30
CA ASN A 89 -2.06 -13.48 -7.12
C ASN A 89 -0.82 -13.85 -7.92
N TYR A 90 -0.47 -13.09 -8.96
CA TYR A 90 0.63 -13.41 -9.87
C TYR A 90 1.98 -13.50 -9.15
N LYS A 91 2.25 -12.56 -8.24
CA LYS A 91 3.50 -12.54 -7.46
C LYS A 91 3.58 -13.67 -6.43
N PHE A 92 2.45 -14.07 -5.85
CA PHE A 92 2.39 -15.19 -4.91
C PHE A 92 2.65 -16.53 -5.60
N GLN A 93 2.06 -16.74 -6.78
CA GLN A 93 2.31 -17.93 -7.60
C GLN A 93 3.78 -18.04 -8.00
N ILE A 94 4.38 -16.95 -8.49
CA ILE A 94 5.82 -16.93 -8.83
C ILE A 94 6.68 -17.23 -7.60
N TYR A 95 6.35 -16.64 -6.44
CA TYR A 95 7.08 -16.88 -5.20
C TYR A 95 7.03 -18.36 -4.79
N GLU A 96 5.84 -18.96 -4.79
CA GLU A 96 5.64 -20.39 -4.48
C GLU A 96 6.36 -21.30 -5.48
N THR A 97 6.25 -21.02 -6.78
CA THR A 97 6.94 -21.80 -7.83
C THR A 97 8.46 -21.71 -7.68
N LYS A 98 9.02 -20.52 -7.45
CA LYS A 98 10.46 -20.32 -7.24
C LYS A 98 10.98 -21.05 -5.99
N ARG A 99 10.16 -21.10 -4.94
CA ARG A 99 10.45 -21.88 -3.73
C ARG A 99 10.47 -23.39 -4.02
N MET A 100 9.47 -23.90 -4.74
CA MET A 100 9.38 -25.34 -5.07
C MET A 100 10.54 -25.83 -5.94
N ILE A 101 11.08 -24.98 -6.81
CA ILE A 101 12.21 -25.31 -7.69
C ILE A 101 13.61 -25.09 -7.07
N GLY A 102 13.68 -24.67 -5.80
CA GLY A 102 14.96 -24.58 -5.05
C GLY A 102 15.96 -23.56 -5.60
N SER A 103 15.51 -22.50 -6.28
CA SER A 103 16.41 -21.44 -6.78
C SER A 103 17.04 -20.66 -5.61
N LEU A 104 18.34 -20.88 -5.38
CA LEU A 104 19.16 -20.29 -4.30
C LEU A 104 19.43 -18.78 -4.42
N ASP A 105 19.02 -18.15 -5.53
CA ASP A 105 19.38 -16.77 -5.86
C ASP A 105 18.19 -15.81 -5.69
N MET A 106 17.60 -15.79 -4.48
CA MET A 106 16.49 -14.88 -4.16
C MET A 106 16.88 -13.83 -3.12
N PRO A 107 16.67 -12.53 -3.40
CA PRO A 107 16.45 -11.56 -2.34
C PRO A 107 15.03 -11.76 -1.78
N GLU A 108 14.86 -12.81 -0.96
CA GLU A 108 13.59 -13.31 -0.40
C GLU A 108 12.74 -12.25 0.35
N ASN A 109 13.37 -11.16 0.79
CA ASN A 109 12.74 -10.11 1.59
C ASN A 109 12.24 -8.89 0.79
N LYS A 110 12.48 -8.83 -0.53
CA LYS A 110 12.11 -7.70 -1.41
C LYS A 110 10.78 -7.88 -2.16
N THR A 111 10.19 -9.07 -2.11
CA THR A 111 8.91 -9.38 -2.78
C THR A 111 7.74 -8.72 -2.07
N SER A 112 6.86 -8.10 -2.85
CA SER A 112 5.64 -7.45 -2.36
C SER A 112 4.37 -8.27 -2.61
N PHE A 113 3.44 -8.21 -1.66
CA PHE A 113 2.21 -9.00 -1.66
C PHE A 113 0.96 -8.13 -1.38
N GLY A 114 -0.20 -8.64 -1.82
CA GLY A 114 -1.52 -8.06 -1.63
C GLY A 114 -1.77 -6.74 -2.35
N SER A 115 -2.96 -6.20 -2.14
CA SER A 115 -3.48 -5.01 -2.82
C SER A 115 -2.69 -3.74 -2.50
N MET A 116 -1.93 -3.72 -1.41
CA MET A 116 -1.08 -2.59 -1.00
C MET A 116 0.40 -2.75 -1.38
N GLY A 117 0.79 -3.89 -1.98
CA GLY A 117 2.16 -4.10 -2.45
C GLY A 117 3.23 -4.01 -1.35
N ILE A 118 2.91 -4.42 -0.12
CA ILE A 118 3.86 -4.37 1.00
C ILE A 118 4.89 -5.48 0.89
N LYS A 119 6.16 -5.17 1.16
CA LYS A 119 7.27 -6.13 1.16
C LYS A 119 7.34 -6.90 2.48
N ILE A 120 7.79 -8.17 2.43
CA ILE A 120 8.04 -8.98 3.64
C ILE A 120 8.99 -8.26 4.61
N ARG A 121 10.08 -7.68 4.10
CA ARG A 121 11.04 -6.91 4.93
C ARG A 121 10.35 -5.77 5.68
N THR A 122 9.51 -5.00 5.00
CA THR A 122 8.77 -3.89 5.60
C THR A 122 7.87 -4.41 6.72
N ALA A 123 7.11 -5.46 6.46
CA ALA A 123 6.24 -6.06 7.47
C ALA A 123 7.02 -6.57 8.70
N ALA A 124 8.16 -7.23 8.49
CA ALA A 124 8.99 -7.72 9.57
C ALA A 124 9.54 -6.59 10.45
N ILE A 125 10.12 -5.55 9.84
CA ILE A 125 10.63 -4.37 10.57
C ILE A 125 9.50 -3.70 11.36
N THR A 126 8.33 -3.50 10.74
CA THR A 126 7.16 -2.91 11.40
C THR A 126 6.65 -3.76 12.58
N LEU A 127 6.85 -5.07 12.55
CA LEU A 127 6.51 -5.98 13.64
C LEU A 127 7.62 -6.10 14.69
N GLY A 128 8.74 -5.38 14.55
CA GLY A 128 9.89 -5.46 15.45
C GLY A 128 10.69 -6.76 15.31
N LEU A 129 10.59 -7.43 14.15
CA LEU A 129 11.35 -8.63 13.83
C LEU A 129 12.62 -8.26 13.07
N ASP A 130 13.72 -9.01 13.29
CA ASP A 130 14.91 -8.90 12.45
C ASP A 130 14.66 -9.60 11.10
N PRO A 131 14.69 -8.90 9.95
CA PRO A 131 14.50 -9.51 8.64
C PRO A 131 15.55 -10.57 8.28
N SER A 132 16.75 -10.52 8.87
CA SER A 132 17.82 -11.48 8.62
C SER A 132 17.63 -12.80 9.36
N GLU A 133 16.77 -12.82 10.39
CA GLU A 133 16.45 -14.01 11.19
C GLU A 133 15.12 -14.67 10.77
N LEU A 134 14.49 -14.20 9.69
CA LEU A 134 13.23 -14.75 9.21
C LEU A 134 13.43 -16.12 8.57
N THR A 135 12.99 -17.17 9.27
CA THR A 135 12.85 -18.51 8.69
C THR A 135 11.90 -18.51 7.48
N THR A 136 12.05 -19.48 6.57
CA THR A 136 11.15 -19.67 5.43
C THR A 136 9.68 -19.78 5.85
N ARG A 137 9.41 -20.40 7.01
CA ARG A 137 8.06 -20.47 7.58
C ARG A 137 7.54 -19.08 7.95
N ASN A 138 8.34 -18.27 8.65
CA ASN A 138 7.97 -16.90 8.99
C ASN A 138 7.66 -16.08 7.73
N GLN A 139 8.48 -16.22 6.68
CA GLN A 139 8.28 -15.52 5.41
C GLN A 139 6.97 -15.93 4.73
N LEU A 140 6.64 -17.23 4.68
CA LEU A 140 5.38 -17.72 4.10
C LEU A 140 4.16 -17.24 4.89
N GLU A 141 4.26 -17.30 6.20
CA GLU A 141 3.19 -16.86 7.09
C GLU A 141 2.94 -15.34 6.94
N LEU A 142 4.01 -14.55 6.84
CA LEU A 142 3.93 -13.12 6.53
C LEU A 142 3.37 -12.87 5.13
N ALA A 143 3.85 -13.56 4.09
CA ALA A 143 3.35 -13.43 2.72
C ALA A 143 1.84 -13.69 2.63
N THR A 144 1.37 -14.72 3.34
CA THR A 144 -0.07 -15.04 3.43
C THR A 144 -0.82 -13.90 4.12
N CYS A 145 -0.31 -13.39 5.25
CA CYS A 145 -0.94 -12.28 5.95
C CYS A 145 -0.92 -10.98 5.14
N LEU A 146 0.09 -10.76 4.31
CA LEU A 146 0.15 -9.61 3.40
C LEU A 146 -0.85 -9.68 2.25
N MET A 147 -1.54 -10.80 2.05
CA MET A 147 -2.70 -10.86 1.14
C MET A 147 -3.99 -10.35 1.80
N GLU A 148 -3.99 -10.20 3.13
CA GLU A 148 -5.15 -9.78 3.92
C GLU A 148 -5.17 -8.26 4.16
N ASP A 149 -6.27 -7.63 3.79
CA ASP A 149 -6.41 -6.16 3.84
C ASP A 149 -6.26 -5.62 5.27
N ASP A 150 -6.84 -6.28 6.28
CA ASP A 150 -6.74 -5.84 7.68
C ASP A 150 -5.29 -5.81 8.18
N PHE A 151 -4.52 -6.84 7.84
CA PHE A 151 -3.12 -6.92 8.22
C PHE A 151 -2.26 -5.91 7.45
N THR A 152 -2.48 -5.79 6.13
CA THR A 152 -1.73 -4.82 5.31
C THR A 152 -2.01 -3.37 5.72
N PHE A 153 -3.25 -3.01 6.06
CA PHE A 153 -3.56 -1.67 6.59
C PHE A 153 -2.84 -1.40 7.90
N LYS A 154 -2.82 -2.36 8.84
CA LYS A 154 -2.06 -2.22 10.09
C LYS A 154 -0.58 -1.93 9.83
N ILE A 155 0.05 -2.74 8.96
CA ILE A 155 1.46 -2.61 8.63
C ILE A 155 1.74 -1.27 7.93
N ALA A 156 0.96 -0.94 6.91
CA ALA A 156 1.13 0.29 6.15
C ALA A 156 0.92 1.54 7.01
N ALA A 157 -0.10 1.55 7.87
CA ALA A 157 -0.37 2.69 8.77
C ALA A 157 0.79 2.94 9.73
N THR A 158 1.29 1.86 10.35
CA THR A 158 2.43 1.94 11.27
C THR A 158 3.69 2.40 10.51
N HIS A 159 3.93 1.83 9.34
CA HIS A 159 5.08 2.22 8.51
C HIS A 159 5.01 3.69 8.08
N LEU A 160 3.85 4.19 7.65
CA LEU A 160 3.65 5.60 7.29
C LEU A 160 3.91 6.54 8.47
N ARG A 161 3.46 6.17 9.68
CA ARG A 161 3.79 6.93 10.89
C ARG A 161 5.31 6.99 11.08
N ASP A 162 5.97 5.84 11.06
CA ASP A 162 7.40 5.75 11.34
C ASP A 162 8.23 6.54 10.30
N LEU A 163 7.81 6.52 9.03
CA LEU A 163 8.42 7.35 7.98
C LEU A 163 8.17 8.85 8.17
N ALA A 164 6.99 9.24 8.63
CA ALA A 164 6.72 10.64 8.95
C ALA A 164 7.56 11.13 10.14
N LEU A 165 7.70 10.29 11.17
CA LEU A 165 8.52 10.60 12.35
C LEU A 165 10.03 10.54 12.07
N PHE A 166 10.45 9.77 11.06
CA PHE A 166 11.85 9.75 10.61
C PHE A 166 12.31 11.14 10.14
N ASP A 167 11.53 11.80 9.28
CA ASP A 167 11.86 13.15 8.80
C ASP A 167 11.43 14.25 9.80
N TYR A 168 10.37 14.01 10.59
CA TYR A 168 9.80 14.99 11.53
C TYR A 168 9.54 14.39 12.93
N PRO A 169 10.57 14.22 13.77
CA PRO A 169 10.47 13.50 15.04
C PRO A 169 9.48 14.07 16.06
N SER A 170 9.19 15.36 16.00
CA SER A 170 8.26 16.05 16.91
C SER A 170 6.88 16.29 16.29
N SER A 171 6.60 15.70 15.13
CA SER A 171 5.33 15.92 14.43
C SER A 171 4.17 15.22 15.12
N ALA A 172 3.06 15.94 15.29
CA ALA A 172 1.77 15.34 15.57
C ALA A 172 1.20 14.75 14.26
N THR A 173 1.47 13.47 14.00
CA THR A 173 1.17 12.79 12.72
C THR A 173 -0.34 12.70 12.39
N LEU A 174 -1.24 12.95 13.35
CA LEU A 174 -2.67 13.14 13.09
C LEU A 174 -3.00 14.50 12.45
N TYR A 175 -2.13 15.49 12.62
CA TYR A 175 -2.32 16.87 12.19
C TYR A 175 -1.20 17.32 11.25
N MET A 176 -0.75 16.42 10.37
CA MET A 176 0.31 16.69 9.40
C MET A 176 0.00 17.92 8.54
N THR A 177 1.02 18.74 8.32
CA THR A 177 1.02 19.77 7.27
C THR A 177 0.96 19.12 5.88
N ASN A 178 0.67 19.91 4.84
CA ASN A 178 0.72 19.38 3.47
C ASN A 178 2.11 18.84 3.11
N GLU A 179 3.18 19.50 3.54
CA GLU A 179 4.56 19.05 3.32
C GLU A 179 4.80 17.69 3.98
N GLN A 180 4.47 17.54 5.26
CA GLN A 180 4.62 16.28 5.99
C GLN A 180 3.78 15.14 5.36
N TYR A 181 2.58 15.47 4.91
CA TYR A 181 1.70 14.53 4.22
C TYR A 181 2.29 14.05 2.88
N ILE A 182 2.83 14.97 2.08
CA ILE A 182 3.55 14.65 0.83
C ILE A 182 4.78 13.79 1.16
N MET A 183 5.58 14.21 2.14
CA MET A 183 6.82 13.54 2.51
C MET A 183 6.60 12.11 2.99
N ALA A 184 5.60 11.86 3.83
CA ALA A 184 5.25 10.50 4.25
C ALA A 184 4.98 9.58 3.03
N GLY A 185 4.28 10.11 2.01
CA GLY A 185 4.06 9.42 0.75
C GLY A 185 5.32 9.19 -0.09
N ILE A 186 6.17 10.22 -0.22
CA ILE A 186 7.45 10.11 -0.92
C ILE A 186 8.30 9.01 -0.29
N ARG A 187 8.43 9.02 1.04
CA ARG A 187 9.20 8.03 1.79
C ARG A 187 8.61 6.63 1.66
N TYR A 188 7.29 6.51 1.66
CA TYR A 188 6.62 5.22 1.45
C TYR A 188 6.99 4.61 0.09
N ASN A 189 7.07 5.42 -0.96
CA ASN A 189 7.40 4.96 -2.31
C ASN A 189 8.91 4.77 -2.53
N ARG A 190 9.74 5.65 -1.97
CA ARG A 190 11.17 5.78 -2.33
C ARG A 190 12.16 5.34 -1.27
N GLY A 191 11.72 5.17 -0.03
CA GLY A 191 12.58 4.88 1.10
C GLY A 191 13.25 6.13 1.71
N VAL A 192 14.18 5.85 2.61
CA VAL A 192 14.83 6.84 3.49
C VAL A 192 16.26 7.18 3.07
N GLU A 193 16.74 6.62 1.96
CA GLU A 193 18.15 6.70 1.54
C GLU A 193 18.56 8.10 1.08
N ARG A 194 17.62 8.89 0.54
CA ARG A 194 17.87 10.27 0.11
C ARG A 194 17.64 11.26 1.25
N ASP A 195 18.44 12.30 1.28
CA ASP A 195 18.32 13.37 2.27
C ASP A 195 16.96 14.10 2.19
N LEU A 196 16.46 14.56 3.34
CA LEU A 196 15.20 15.30 3.44
C LEU A 196 15.26 16.62 2.66
N GLY A 197 16.36 17.38 2.76
CA GLY A 197 16.51 18.68 2.13
C GLY A 197 16.36 18.65 0.62
N PHE A 198 16.79 17.55 -0.02
CA PHE A 198 16.55 17.31 -1.45
C PHE A 198 15.06 17.32 -1.80
N PHE A 199 14.23 16.63 -1.03
CA PHE A 199 12.80 16.58 -1.30
C PHE A 199 12.10 17.89 -0.94
N ILE A 200 12.50 18.56 0.15
CA ILE A 200 11.97 19.88 0.51
C ILE A 200 12.23 20.89 -0.60
N TYR A 201 13.44 20.89 -1.16
CA TYR A 201 13.78 21.72 -2.32
C TYR A 201 12.84 21.44 -3.51
N LEU A 202 12.59 20.17 -3.85
CA LEU A 202 11.72 19.83 -4.97
C LEU A 202 10.24 20.17 -4.70
N ILE A 203 9.75 19.97 -3.48
CA ILE A 203 8.37 20.31 -3.10
C ILE A 203 8.16 21.82 -3.21
N ASN A 204 9.12 22.63 -2.74
CA ASN A 204 9.02 24.09 -2.77
C ASN A 204 9.14 24.67 -4.17
N ASN A 205 10.00 24.10 -5.03
CA ASN A 205 10.16 24.58 -6.41
C ASN A 205 9.12 24.04 -7.38
N LEU A 206 8.44 22.94 -7.02
CA LEU A 206 7.40 22.27 -7.81
C LEU A 206 7.76 22.14 -9.31
N PRO A 207 8.74 21.28 -9.66
CA PRO A 207 9.18 21.11 -11.04
C PRO A 207 8.04 20.66 -11.97
N ALA A 208 8.20 20.90 -13.28
CA ALA A 208 7.21 20.50 -14.28
C ALA A 208 7.01 18.97 -14.30
N ARG A 209 5.77 18.52 -14.52
CA ARG A 209 5.34 17.11 -14.30
C ARG A 209 6.07 16.08 -15.17
N ASP A 210 6.58 16.49 -16.31
CA ASP A 210 7.29 15.67 -17.29
C ASP A 210 8.78 15.52 -16.98
N THR A 211 9.31 16.26 -16.00
CA THR A 211 10.72 16.22 -15.60
C THR A 211 11.05 15.00 -14.73
N ASP A 212 12.31 14.57 -14.76
CA ASP A 212 12.81 13.54 -13.85
C ASP A 212 12.76 13.98 -12.38
N ASP A 213 12.94 15.28 -12.13
CA ASP A 213 12.82 15.87 -10.80
C ASP A 213 11.42 15.69 -10.21
N TYR A 214 10.36 15.94 -11.00
CA TYR A 214 8.99 15.72 -10.53
C TYR A 214 8.72 14.25 -10.21
N LYS A 215 9.35 13.30 -10.92
CA LYS A 215 9.19 11.87 -10.61
C LYS A 215 9.59 11.58 -9.16
N PHE A 216 10.52 12.34 -8.56
CA PHE A 216 10.91 12.13 -7.17
C PHE A 216 9.78 12.40 -6.18
N ILE A 217 8.94 13.41 -6.44
CA ILE A 217 7.87 13.85 -5.54
C ILE A 217 6.48 13.39 -5.98
N SER A 218 6.35 12.84 -7.19
CA SER A 218 5.07 12.55 -7.85
C SER A 218 4.10 11.72 -7.01
N TYR A 219 4.59 10.76 -6.23
CA TYR A 219 3.76 9.92 -5.37
C TYR A 219 3.11 10.73 -4.24
N GLY A 220 3.91 11.51 -3.50
CA GLY A 220 3.41 12.36 -2.43
C GLY A 220 2.49 13.47 -2.96
N MET A 221 2.84 14.05 -4.10
CA MET A 221 1.97 15.01 -4.79
C MET A 221 0.63 14.39 -5.18
N ARG A 222 0.65 13.15 -5.70
CA ARG A 222 -0.57 12.43 -6.06
C ARG A 222 -1.47 12.17 -4.86
N LEU A 223 -0.89 11.80 -3.71
CA LEU A 223 -1.66 11.64 -2.47
C LEU A 223 -2.34 12.95 -2.06
N LEU A 224 -1.65 14.09 -2.18
CA LEU A 224 -2.25 15.39 -1.86
C LEU A 224 -3.39 15.73 -2.83
N GLU A 225 -3.20 15.49 -4.13
CA GLU A 225 -4.22 15.72 -5.17
C GLU A 225 -5.53 14.96 -4.89
N ILE A 226 -5.43 13.67 -4.54
CA ILE A 226 -6.61 12.82 -4.33
C ILE A 226 -7.20 12.94 -2.92
N ARG A 227 -6.58 13.70 -2.02
CA ARG A 227 -6.92 13.72 -0.59
C ARG A 227 -8.41 13.95 -0.33
N GLU A 228 -9.01 14.95 -0.99
CA GLU A 228 -10.42 15.26 -0.80
C GLU A 228 -11.36 14.20 -1.40
N HIS A 229 -10.94 13.52 -2.48
CA HIS A 229 -11.66 12.36 -3.02
C HIS A 229 -11.67 11.21 -2.02
N ILE A 230 -10.51 10.88 -1.45
CA ILE A 230 -10.39 9.81 -0.44
C ILE A 230 -11.22 10.12 0.81
N LYS A 231 -11.23 11.38 1.27
CA LYS A 231 -12.09 11.78 2.39
C LYS A 231 -13.56 11.52 2.10
N LYS A 232 -14.04 11.73 0.88
CA LYS A 232 -15.43 11.41 0.51
C LYS A 232 -15.66 9.91 0.58
N LEU A 233 -14.81 9.11 -0.06
CA LEU A 233 -14.94 7.65 -0.08
C LEU A 233 -14.93 7.00 1.32
N ILE A 234 -14.23 7.61 2.28
CA ILE A 234 -14.13 7.09 3.65
C ILE A 234 -15.31 7.53 4.53
N ASN A 235 -15.94 8.67 4.23
CA ASN A 235 -17.02 9.25 5.04
C ASN A 235 -18.43 8.99 4.48
N GLU A 236 -18.56 8.58 3.22
CA GLU A 236 -19.78 8.02 2.61
C GLU A 236 -19.95 6.55 3.01
#